data_AF-A0A137QP28-F1
#
_entry.id   AF-A0A137QP28-F1
#
_cell.length_a   1.000
_cell.length_b   1.000
_cell.length_c   1.000
_cell.angle_alpha   90.00
_cell.angle_beta   90.00
_cell.angle_gamma   90.00
#
_symmetry.space_group_name_H-M   'P 1'
#
loop_
_entity.id
_entity.type
_entity.pdbx_description
1 polymer ?
#
loop_
_entity_poly.entity_id
_entity_poly.type
_entity_poly.pdbx_seq_one_letter_code
_entity_poly.pdbx_strand_id
1 'polypeptide(L)'
;MLYIGRDFNVRSKEWDASCDTYSKHATQLMDIMTNLSLDHSIPIFDLPTRYSANPSKNNTMIDLMFIANKANVDGHYILPEYQLQSDHAPLAITISVSPKFIPI
;
A
#
# COMPACT_ATOMS: atom_id res chain seq x y z
N MET A 1 14.85 8.23 -5.68
CA MET A 1 13.88 7.60 -4.76
C MET A 1 12.80 6.99 -5.63
N LEU A 2 12.57 5.69 -5.50
CA LEU A 2 11.52 4.98 -6.23
C LEU A 2 10.39 4.68 -5.25
N TYR A 3 9.16 4.89 -5.71
CA TYR A 3 7.93 4.67 -4.97
C TYR A 3 6.88 4.15 -5.94
N ILE A 4 6.06 3.20 -5.51
CA ILE A 4 4.93 2.67 -6.27
C ILE A 4 3.72 2.61 -5.36
N GLY A 5 2.67 3.34 -5.68
CA GLY A 5 1.36 3.26 -5.03
C GLY A 5 0.28 3.02 -6.07
N ARG A 6 -0.56 2.00 -5.87
CA ARG A 6 -1.62 1.66 -6.82
C ARG A 6 -2.68 0.76 -6.18
N ASP A 7 -3.89 0.77 -6.74
CA ASP A 7 -4.80 -0.37 -6.68
C ASP A 7 -4.20 -1.57 -7.45
N PHE A 8 -3.76 -2.59 -6.71
CA PHE A 8 -3.24 -3.82 -7.30
C PHE A 8 -4.34 -4.85 -7.57
N ASN A 9 -5.53 -4.71 -6.99
CA ASN A 9 -6.59 -5.73 -7.00
C ASN A 9 -6.12 -7.12 -6.55
N VAL A 10 -5.09 -7.17 -5.69
CA VAL A 10 -4.53 -8.41 -5.14
C VAL A 10 -4.70 -8.42 -3.64
N ARG A 11 -5.22 -9.53 -3.12
CA ARG A 11 -5.38 -9.79 -1.68
C ARG A 11 -4.36 -10.80 -1.20
N SER A 12 -3.90 -10.63 0.03
CA SER A 12 -3.02 -11.57 0.74
C SER A 12 -3.28 -11.48 2.23
N LYS A 13 -3.07 -12.58 2.96
CA LYS A 13 -3.09 -12.58 4.44
C LYS A 13 -2.03 -11.66 5.06
N GLU A 14 -0.99 -11.33 4.31
CA GLU A 14 0.11 -10.47 4.76
C GLU A 14 -0.33 -9.02 4.97
N TRP A 15 -1.37 -8.55 4.27
CA TRP A 15 -1.86 -7.17 4.37
C TRP A 15 -3.38 -7.05 4.49
N ASP A 16 -4.14 -8.10 4.19
CA ASP A 16 -5.59 -8.15 4.36
C ASP A 16 -5.94 -9.32 5.27
N ALA A 17 -6.15 -9.03 6.56
CA ALA A 17 -6.48 -10.03 7.58
C ALA A 17 -7.78 -10.79 7.29
N SER A 18 -8.68 -10.21 6.48
CA SER A 18 -9.94 -10.85 6.07
C SER A 18 -9.80 -11.73 4.83
N CYS A 19 -8.58 -11.88 4.29
CA CYS A 19 -8.30 -12.74 3.16
C CYS A 19 -8.02 -14.16 3.63
N ASP A 20 -8.93 -15.10 3.38
CA ASP A 20 -8.71 -16.49 3.80
C ASP A 20 -7.90 -17.33 2.82
N THR A 21 -7.65 -16.80 1.62
CA THR A 21 -7.10 -17.55 0.49
C THR A 21 -5.65 -17.17 0.18
N TYR A 22 -4.87 -18.17 -0.25
CA TYR A 22 -3.55 -17.95 -0.82
C TYR A 22 -3.68 -17.41 -2.25
N SER A 23 -2.84 -16.42 -2.61
CA SER A 23 -2.83 -15.80 -3.93
C SER A 23 -1.44 -15.88 -4.56
N LYS A 24 -1.30 -16.62 -5.66
CA LYS A 24 -0.05 -16.64 -6.45
C LYS A 24 0.36 -15.25 -6.96
N HIS A 25 -0.62 -14.39 -7.24
CA HIS A 25 -0.37 -13.02 -7.70
C HIS A 25 0.20 -12.15 -6.58
N ALA A 26 -0.17 -12.41 -5.32
CA ALA A 26 0.40 -11.73 -4.17
C ALA A 26 1.88 -12.06 -4.02
N THR A 27 2.23 -13.35 -4.06
CA THR A 27 3.64 -13.78 -4.01
C THR A 27 4.44 -13.17 -5.17
N GLN A 28 3.93 -13.25 -6.40
CA GLN A 28 4.61 -12.66 -7.56
C GLN A 28 4.78 -11.14 -7.45
N LEU A 29 3.78 -10.43 -6.92
CA LEU A 29 3.88 -9.00 -6.67
C LEU A 29 5.01 -8.68 -5.69
N MET A 30 5.08 -9.39 -4.56
CA MET A 30 6.13 -9.21 -3.58
C MET A 30 7.53 -9.52 -4.14
N ASP A 31 7.66 -10.59 -4.94
CA ASP A 31 8.92 -10.93 -5.61
C ASP A 31 9.39 -9.83 -6.57
N ILE A 32 8.47 -9.27 -7.37
CA ILE A 32 8.77 -8.16 -8.29
C ILE A 32 9.23 -6.93 -7.50
N MET A 33 8.51 -6.54 -6.45
CA MET A 33 8.86 -5.36 -5.65
C MET A 33 10.20 -5.54 -4.94
N THR A 34 10.46 -6.73 -4.40
CA THR A 34 11.75 -7.10 -3.80
C THR A 34 12.90 -6.99 -4.82
N ASN A 35 12.71 -7.51 -6.04
CA ASN A 35 13.71 -7.40 -7.11
C ASN A 35 13.99 -5.94 -7.52
N LEU A 36 13.01 -5.05 -7.35
CA LEU A 36 13.16 -3.61 -7.57
C LEU A 36 13.76 -2.87 -6.35
N SER A 37 14.14 -3.58 -5.29
CA SER A 37 14.59 -3.01 -4.02
C SER A 37 13.55 -2.04 -3.43
N LEU A 38 12.28 -2.49 -3.42
CA LEU A 38 11.17 -1.81 -2.76
C LEU A 38 10.59 -2.67 -1.64
N ASP A 39 10.40 -2.07 -0.48
CA ASP A 39 9.75 -2.67 0.68
C ASP A 39 8.25 -2.29 0.68
N HIS A 40 7.39 -3.22 1.09
CA HIS A 40 5.98 -2.94 1.30
C HIS A 40 5.81 -1.97 2.49
N SER A 41 5.15 -0.84 2.25
CA SER A 41 4.85 0.13 3.29
C SER A 41 3.73 -0.38 4.19
N ILE A 42 3.96 -0.37 5.50
CA ILE A 42 2.96 -0.77 6.49
C ILE A 42 2.09 0.45 6.85
N PRO A 43 0.76 0.31 6.92
CA PRO A 43 -0.09 1.40 7.35
C PRO A 43 0.08 1.68 8.85
N ILE A 44 -0.02 2.95 9.25
CA ILE A 44 0.05 3.35 10.66
C ILE A 44 -1.13 2.78 11.46
N PHE A 45 -2.29 2.63 10.81
CA PHE A 45 -3.47 1.97 11.36
C PHE A 45 -3.99 0.94 10.36
N ASP A 46 -4.31 -0.25 10.86
CA ASP A 46 -4.89 -1.32 10.05
C ASP A 46 -6.34 -0.99 9.69
N LEU A 47 -6.53 -0.41 8.51
CA LEU A 47 -7.82 0.00 7.95
C LEU A 47 -7.95 -0.54 6.51
N PRO A 48 -9.18 -0.83 6.03
CA PRO A 48 -9.37 -1.19 4.63
C PRO A 48 -9.04 -0.03 3.69
N THR A 49 -8.54 -0.36 2.50
CA THR A 49 -8.34 0.64 1.44
C THR A 49 -9.50 0.68 0.46
N ARG A 50 -10.30 -0.38 0.39
CA ARG A 50 -11.56 -0.44 -0.34
C ARG A 50 -12.73 -0.82 0.56
N TYR A 51 -13.82 -0.06 0.45
CA TYR A 51 -15.06 -0.24 1.21
C TYR A 51 -16.18 -0.72 0.30
N SER A 52 -16.80 -1.86 0.61
CA SER A 52 -17.91 -2.36 -0.20
C SER A 52 -19.21 -1.62 0.10
N ALA A 53 -19.91 -1.17 -0.93
CA ALA A 53 -21.30 -0.71 -0.79
C ALA A 53 -22.27 -1.85 -0.44
N ASN A 54 -21.87 -3.11 -0.63
CA ASN A 54 -22.65 -4.27 -0.23
C ASN A 54 -22.25 -4.73 1.18
N PRO A 55 -23.15 -4.66 2.19
CA PRO A 55 -22.85 -5.08 3.57
C PRO A 55 -22.48 -6.56 3.73
N SER A 56 -22.80 -7.41 2.73
CA SER A 56 -22.42 -8.83 2.76
C SER A 56 -21.00 -9.11 2.25
N LYS A 57 -20.30 -8.10 1.73
CA LYS A 57 -18.92 -8.21 1.27
C LYS A 57 -17.99 -7.54 2.27
N ASN A 58 -16.85 -8.18 2.53
CA ASN A 58 -15.81 -7.59 3.37
C ASN A 58 -15.17 -6.39 2.65
N ASN A 59 -14.80 -5.39 3.44
CA ASN A 59 -13.87 -4.36 3.03
C ASN A 59 -12.47 -5.00 2.88
N THR A 60 -11.66 -4.48 1.97
CA THR A 60 -10.40 -5.15 1.58
C THR A 60 -9.22 -4.19 1.54
N MET A 61 -8.01 -4.72 1.71
CA MET A 61 -6.77 -3.97 1.47
C MET A 61 -6.17 -4.40 0.12
N ILE A 62 -6.39 -3.59 -0.92
CA ILE A 62 -5.94 -3.88 -2.30
C ILE A 62 -5.18 -2.73 -2.95
N ASP A 63 -5.35 -1.50 -2.46
CA ASP A 63 -4.40 -0.42 -2.70
C ASP A 63 -3.20 -0.58 -1.78
N LEU A 64 -1.99 -0.63 -2.35
CA LEU A 64 -0.74 -0.85 -1.63
C LEU A 64 0.27 0.22 -2.00
N MET A 65 1.22 0.46 -1.09
CA MET A 65 2.37 1.34 -1.30
C MET A 65 3.67 0.56 -1.11
N PHE A 66 4.62 0.76 -2.03
CA PHE A 66 5.98 0.21 -1.97
C PHE A 66 6.99 1.34 -2.07
N ILE A 67 8.02 1.32 -1.22
CA ILE A 67 8.98 2.42 -1.08
C ILE A 67 10.40 1.85 -1.18
N ALA A 68 11.32 2.60 -1.78
CA ALA A 68 12.74 2.22 -1.82
C ALA A 68 13.26 1.74 -0.47
N ASN A 69 13.95 0.61 -0.47
CA ASN A 69 14.52 0.02 0.74
C ASN A 69 15.39 1.04 1.47
N LYS A 70 15.32 1.00 2.80
CA LYS A 70 16.04 1.92 3.71
C LYS A 70 15.56 3.38 3.64
N ALA A 71 14.43 3.67 3.00
CA ALA A 71 13.77 4.95 3.22
C ALA A 71 13.38 5.08 4.70
N ASN A 72 13.69 6.22 5.31
CA ASN A 72 13.32 6.49 6.70
C ASN A 72 11.86 6.96 6.74
N VAL A 73 10.92 6.01 6.74
CA VAL A 73 9.48 6.27 6.81
C VAL A 73 8.86 5.27 7.79
N ASP A 74 8.06 5.77 8.72
CA ASP A 74 7.39 4.93 9.73
C ASP A 74 6.22 4.10 9.17
N GLY A 75 5.64 4.54 8.05
CA GLY A 75 4.50 3.93 7.40
C GLY A 75 3.71 4.92 6.54
N HIS A 76 2.50 4.52 6.12
CA HIS A 76 1.56 5.39 5.42
C HIS A 76 0.21 5.47 6.14
N TYR A 77 -0.56 6.51 5.84
CA TYR A 77 -1.91 6.68 6.33
C TYR A 77 -2.91 6.20 5.30
N ILE A 78 -3.96 5.55 5.80
CA ILE A 78 -5.19 5.27 5.06
C ILE A 78 -6.19 6.31 5.56
N LEU A 79 -6.86 7.00 4.65
CA LEU A 79 -7.66 8.19 4.95
C LEU A 79 -9.14 8.03 4.54
N PRO A 80 -9.92 7.14 5.19
CA PRO A 80 -11.29 6.83 4.79
C PRO A 80 -12.24 8.04 4.80
N GLU A 81 -12.00 9.01 5.68
CA GLU A 81 -12.78 10.24 5.75
C GLU A 81 -12.63 11.14 4.52
N TYR A 82 -11.58 10.93 3.70
CA TYR A 82 -11.33 11.64 2.45
C TYR A 82 -11.76 10.85 1.21
N GLN A 83 -12.46 9.73 1.38
CA GLN A 83 -12.96 8.87 0.31
C GLN A 83 -14.00 9.56 -0.60
N LEU A 84 -14.74 10.54 -0.07
CA LEU A 84 -15.84 11.23 -0.77
C LEU A 84 -16.86 10.23 -1.36
N GLN A 85 -16.94 10.10 -2.69
CA GLN A 85 -17.86 9.20 -3.41
C GLN A 85 -17.18 7.94 -3.97
N SER A 86 -15.86 7.80 -3.78
CA SER A 86 -15.11 6.62 -4.22
C SER A 86 -15.44 5.42 -3.34
N ASP A 87 -15.28 4.18 -3.80
CA ASP A 87 -15.22 3.00 -2.93
C ASP A 87 -13.81 2.73 -2.38
N HIS A 88 -12.83 3.58 -2.73
CA HIS A 88 -11.44 3.51 -2.24
C HIS A 88 -11.08 4.72 -1.36
N ALA A 89 -10.44 4.44 -0.22
CA ALA A 89 -9.83 5.44 0.64
C ALA A 89 -8.47 5.89 0.09
N PRO A 90 -8.20 7.21 0.03
CA PRO A 90 -6.87 7.70 -0.32
C PRO A 90 -5.79 7.19 0.62
N LEU A 91 -4.61 6.96 0.07
CA LEU A 91 -3.40 6.65 0.82
C LEU A 91 -2.48 7.87 0.84
N ALA A 92 -1.89 8.17 1.99
CA ALA A 92 -0.99 9.31 2.16
C ALA A 92 0.32 8.91 2.83
N ILE A 93 1.44 9.44 2.33
CA ILE A 93 2.77 9.18 2.87
C ILE A 93 3.62 10.45 2.77
N THR A 94 4.46 10.69 3.77
CA THR A 94 5.45 11.77 3.73
C THR A 94 6.83 11.15 3.61
N ILE A 95 7.57 11.52 2.56
CA ILE A 95 8.91 11.03 2.33
C ILE A 95 9.88 12.21 2.28
N SER A 96 10.85 12.21 3.18
CA SER A 96 11.89 13.24 3.21
C SER A 96 12.80 13.11 1.98
N VAL A 97 12.83 14.16 1.16
CA VAL A 97 13.78 14.27 0.06
C VAL A 97 15.01 15.04 0.53
N SER A 98 16.17 14.41 0.55
CA SER A 98 17.43 15.16 0.66
C SER A 98 17.75 15.76 -0.72
N PRO A 99 18.20 17.02 -0.79
CA PRO A 99 18.80 17.50 -2.02
C PRO A 99 20.03 16.62 -2.30
N LYS A 100 20.07 15.99 -3.49
CA LYS A 100 21.33 15.48 -4.00
C LYS A 100 22.28 16.68 -4.04
N PHE A 101 23.42 16.59 -3.38
CA PHE A 101 24.54 17.44 -3.71
C PHE A 101 24.75 17.35 -5.22
N ILE A 102 24.43 18.42 -5.94
CA ILE A 102 24.91 18.62 -7.31
C ILE A 102 26.30 19.23 -7.08
N PRO A 103 27.40 18.49 -7.30
CA PRO A 103 28.70 19.12 -7.28
C PRO A 103 28.69 20.19 -8.37
N ILE A 104 28.97 21.43 -7.97
CA ILE A 104 29.23 22.55 -8.89
C ILE A 104 30.69 22.45 -9.33
#